data_AF-A0A4V0I344-F1
#
_entry.id   AF-A0A4V0I344-F1
#
_cell.length_a   1.000
_cell.length_b   1.000
_cell.length_c   1.000
_cell.angle_alpha   90.00
_cell.angle_beta   90.00
_cell.angle_gamma   90.00
#
_symmetry.space_group_name_H-M   'P 1'
#
loop_
_entity.id
_entity.type
_entity.pdbx_description
1 polymer ?
#
loop_
_entity_poly.entity_id
_entity_poly.type
_entity_poly.pdbx_seq_one_letter_code
_entity_poly.pdbx_strand_id
1 'polypeptide(L)'
;MTNTYIVTGTLTDANTVKLDEPLPISTGKVRVVVEGPSAVTPTQSWSDYFAALRARQTARGHVPRSAAEIDAQIREERESWDE
;
A
#
# COMPACT_ATOMS: atom_id res chain seq x y z
N MET A 1 17.37 32.14 4.27
CA MET A 1 16.78 30.95 3.61
C MET A 1 17.49 29.74 4.17
N THR A 2 16.78 28.85 4.86
CA THR A 2 17.38 27.64 5.45
C THR A 2 17.45 26.60 4.35
N ASN A 3 18.65 26.33 3.84
CA ASN A 3 18.85 25.32 2.81
C ASN A 3 18.73 23.93 3.47
N THR A 4 17.54 23.32 3.43
CA THR A 4 17.33 21.97 3.94
C THR A 4 17.78 20.98 2.88
N TYR A 5 18.83 20.21 3.19
CA TYR A 5 19.29 19.11 2.35
C TYR A 5 18.62 17.81 2.82
N ILE A 6 17.91 17.13 1.92
CA ILE A 6 17.17 15.89 2.22
C ILE A 6 17.96 14.72 1.67
N VAL A 7 18.27 13.75 2.52
CA VAL A 7 18.98 12.51 2.19
C VAL A 7 18.20 11.35 2.76
N THR A 8 18.05 10.29 1.97
CA THR A 8 17.52 9.02 2.45
C THR A 8 18.60 8.20 3.14
N GLY A 9 18.17 7.40 4.10
CA GLY A 9 19.05 6.47 4.79
C GLY A 9 18.27 5.27 5.28
N THR A 10 19.01 4.22 5.56
CA THR A 10 18.45 2.98 6.11
C THR A 10 18.82 2.90 7.58
N LEU A 11 17.85 2.53 8.40
CA LEU A 11 18.05 2.21 9.80
C LEU A 11 18.78 0.85 9.89
N THR A 12 20.04 0.83 10.32
CA THR A 12 20.85 -0.41 10.43
C THR A 12 20.59 -1.17 11.72
N ASP A 13 20.15 -0.45 12.76
CA ASP A 13 19.71 -0.96 14.06
C ASP A 13 18.74 0.07 14.67
N ALA A 14 18.16 -0.19 15.84
CA ALA A 14 17.17 0.70 16.46
C ALA A 14 17.60 2.18 16.61
N ASN A 15 18.90 2.50 16.58
CA ASN A 15 19.43 3.82 16.90
C ASN A 15 20.37 4.41 15.82
N THR A 16 20.78 3.64 14.82
CA THR A 16 21.77 4.07 13.82
C THR A 16 21.15 4.18 12.42
N VAL A 17 21.18 5.39 11.85
CA VAL A 17 20.81 5.63 10.45
C VAL A 17 22.08 5.70 9.61
N LYS A 18 22.19 4.81 8.62
CA LYS A 18 23.20 4.89 7.56
C LYS A 18 22.62 5.70 6.42
N LEU A 19 23.23 6.84 6.11
CA LEU A 19 22.85 7.65 4.95
C LEU A 19 23.28 6.97 3.66
N ASP A 20 22.45 7.07 2.63
CA ASP A 20 22.75 6.52 1.30
C ASP A 20 23.83 7.35 0.60
N GLU A 21 23.89 8.65 0.92
CA GLU A 21 24.81 9.61 0.33
C GLU A 21 25.47 10.53 1.38
N PRO A 22 26.69 11.05 1.12
CA PRO A 22 27.34 12.03 2.00
C PRO A 22 26.59 13.35 2.07
N LEU A 23 26.59 13.99 3.24
CA LEU A 23 26.04 15.34 3.39
C LEU A 23 27.03 16.39 2.84
N PRO A 24 26.61 17.30 1.95
CA PRO A 24 27.46 18.31 1.34
C PRO A 24 27.63 19.52 2.27
N ILE A 25 28.15 19.30 3.47
CA ILE A 25 28.36 20.32 4.50
C ILE A 25 29.80 20.32 4.99
N SER A 26 30.37 21.52 5.12
CA SER A 26 31.63 21.70 5.85
C SER A 26 31.41 21.38 7.33
N THR A 27 32.42 20.81 8.00
CA THR A 27 32.40 20.42 9.42
C THR A 27 31.67 21.44 10.29
N GLY A 28 30.72 20.97 11.11
CA GLY A 28 29.86 21.85 11.92
C GLY A 28 28.72 21.09 12.60
N LYS A 29 27.91 21.83 13.38
CA LYS A 29 26.70 21.28 14.01
C LYS A 29 25.57 21.21 13.01
N VAL A 30 24.84 20.09 13.01
CA VAL A 30 23.67 19.85 12.17
C VAL A 30 22.42 19.60 13.00
N ARG A 31 21.26 19.96 12.45
CA ARG A 31 19.96 19.50 12.94
C ARG A 31 19.48 18.40 12.00
N VAL A 32 19.20 17.22 12.56
CA VAL A 32 18.67 16.08 11.80
C VAL A 32 17.18 15.95 12.11
N VAL A 33 16.36 15.77 11.08
CA VAL A 33 14.94 15.42 11.19
C VAL A 33 14.79 14.03 10.61
N VAL A 34 14.26 13.09 11.40
CA VAL A 34 14.03 11.71 10.97
C VAL A 34 12.54 11.54 10.74
N GLU A 35 12.15 11.30 9.50
CA GLU A 35 10.79 10.97 9.11
C GLU A 35 10.78 9.50 8.71
N GLY A 36 9.97 8.69 9.39
CA GLY A 36 9.69 7.33 8.93
C GLY A 36 8.99 7.39 7.57
N PRO A 37 9.07 6.31 6.75
CA PRO A 37 8.29 6.26 5.52
C PRO A 37 6.84 6.56 5.88
N SER A 38 6.27 7.57 5.22
CA SER A 38 4.87 7.92 5.42
C SER A 38 4.09 6.63 5.18
N ALA A 39 3.47 6.10 6.23
CA ALA A 39 2.67 4.89 6.11
C ALA A 39 1.71 5.18 4.96
N VAL A 40 1.82 4.39 3.88
CA VAL A 40 0.98 4.55 2.70
C VAL A 40 -0.42 4.21 3.19
N THR A 41 -1.12 5.21 3.70
CA THR A 41 -2.49 5.07 4.09
C THR A 41 -3.17 4.81 2.76
N PRO A 42 -3.78 3.62 2.55
CA PRO A 42 -4.47 3.37 1.31
C PRO A 42 -5.41 4.54 1.09
N THR A 43 -5.19 5.27 -0.01
CA THR A 43 -5.88 6.53 -0.32
C THR A 43 -7.39 6.34 -0.49
N GLN A 44 -7.84 5.08 -0.51
CA GLN A 44 -9.21 4.69 -0.70
C GLN A 44 -9.53 3.48 0.19
N SER A 45 -10.71 3.50 0.81
CA SER A 45 -11.20 2.34 1.54
C SER A 45 -11.49 1.19 0.57
N TRP A 46 -11.34 -0.05 1.03
CA TRP A 46 -11.70 -1.23 0.23
C TRP A 46 -13.15 -1.17 -0.27
N SER A 47 -14.07 -0.67 0.55
CA SER A 47 -15.48 -0.48 0.18
C SER A 47 -15.63 0.47 -1.00
N ASP A 48 -14.93 1.61 -0.99
CA ASP A 48 -15.01 2.58 -2.08
C ASP A 48 -14.41 2.01 -3.37
N TYR A 49 -13.33 1.25 -3.26
CA TYR A 49 -12.70 0.59 -4.41
C TYR A 49 -13.66 -0.41 -5.05
N PHE A 50 -14.30 -1.27 -4.25
CA PHE A 50 -15.28 -2.24 -4.76
C PHE A 50 -16.55 -1.59 -5.29
N ALA A 51 -16.98 -0.45 -4.74
CA ALA A 51 -18.09 0.33 -5.29
C ALA A 51 -17.75 0.88 -6.69
N ALA A 52 -16.57 1.49 -6.85
CA ALA A 52 -16.09 1.99 -8.13
C ALA A 52 -15.93 0.87 -9.17
N LEU A 53 -15.39 -0.28 -8.76
CA LEU A 53 -15.25 -1.45 -9.61
C LEU A 53 -16.61 -1.97 -10.10
N ARG A 54 -17.61 -2.07 -9.21
CA ARG A 54 -18.98 -2.49 -9.57
C ARG A 54 -19.61 -1.52 -10.57
N ALA A 55 -19.54 -0.21 -10.31
CA ALA A 55 -20.06 0.80 -11.22
C ALA A 55 -19.43 0.68 -12.63
N ARG A 56 -18.11 0.50 -12.70
CA ARG A 56 -17.38 0.33 -13.97
C ARG A 56 -17.78 -0.96 -14.69
N GLN A 57 -18.03 -2.04 -13.96
CA GLN A 57 -18.49 -3.31 -14.53
C GLN A 57 -19.91 -3.19 -15.09
N THR A 58 -20.85 -2.62 -14.33
CA THR A 58 -22.21 -2.36 -14.79
C THR A 58 -22.24 -1.46 -16.03
N ALA A 59 -21.40 -0.41 -16.07
CA ALA A 59 -21.29 0.47 -17.24
C ALA A 59 -20.84 -0.26 -18.52
N ARG A 60 -20.11 -1.38 -18.39
CA ARG A 60 -19.74 -2.25 -19.52
C ARG A 60 -20.79 -3.33 -19.84
N GLY A 61 -21.93 -3.31 -19.18
CA GLY A 61 -22.97 -4.34 -19.32
C GLY A 61 -22.63 -5.66 -18.65
N HIS A 62 -21.65 -5.70 -17.74
CA HIS A 62 -21.36 -6.91 -16.98
C HIS A 62 -22.52 -7.21 -16.03
N VAL A 63 -23.11 -8.39 -16.18
CA VAL A 63 -24.11 -8.93 -15.27
C VAL A 63 -23.40 -9.90 -14.33
N PRO A 64 -23.27 -9.56 -13.03
CA PRO A 64 -22.68 -10.47 -12.06
C PRO A 64 -23.60 -11.68 -11.85
N ARG A 65 -23.00 -12.82 -11.50
CA ARG A 65 -23.74 -14.01 -11.08
C ARG A 65 -24.50 -13.72 -9.79
N SER A 66 -25.65 -14.37 -9.64
CA SER A 66 -26.45 -14.33 -8.44
C SER A 66 -25.74 -15.05 -7.29
N ALA A 67 -26.13 -14.70 -6.06
CA ALA A 67 -25.63 -15.38 -4.86
C ALA A 67 -25.91 -16.89 -4.91
N ALA A 68 -27.10 -17.28 -5.39
CA ALA A 68 -27.49 -18.69 -5.50
C ALA A 68 -26.61 -19.47 -6.50
N GLU A 69 -26.23 -18.88 -7.63
CA GLU A 69 -25.31 -19.50 -8.59
C GLU A 69 -23.92 -19.68 -8.01
N ILE A 70 -23.45 -18.69 -7.24
CA ILE A 70 -22.15 -18.75 -6.56
C ILE A 70 -22.18 -19.83 -5.47
N ASP A 71 -23.23 -19.87 -4.66
CA ASP A 71 -23.38 -20.85 -3.59
C ASP A 71 -23.49 -22.28 -4.14
N ALA A 72 -24.19 -22.47 -5.26
CA ALA A 72 -24.27 -23.75 -5.95
C ALA A 72 -22.89 -24.21 -6.45
N GLN A 73 -22.13 -23.32 -7.10
CA GLN A 73 -20.77 -23.64 -7.56
C GLN A 73 -19.84 -23.99 -6.38
N ILE A 74 -19.87 -23.19 -5.30
CA ILE A 74 -19.01 -23.44 -4.13
C ILE A 74 -19.34 -24.81 -3.51
N ARG A 75 -20.63 -25.18 -3.46
CA ARG A 75 -21.05 -26.49 -2.95
C ARG A 75 -20.51 -27.62 -3.83
N GLU A 76 -20.71 -27.52 -5.14
CA GLU A 76 -20.24 -28.51 -6.11
C GLU A 76 -18.71 -28.68 -6.06
N GLU A 77 -17.97 -27.58 -5.97
CA GLU A 77 -16.51 -27.61 -5.82
C GLU A 77 -16.09 -28.32 -4.53
N ARG A 78 -16.77 -28.07 -3.40
CA ARG A 78 -16.45 -28.73 -2.13
C ARG A 78 -16.78 -30.21 -2.14
N GLU A 79 -17.93 -30.58 -2.71
CA GLU A 79 -18.33 -31.99 -2.86
C GLU A 79 -17.32 -32.76 -3.72
N SER A 80 -16.72 -32.12 -4.73
CA SER A 80 -15.67 -32.73 -5.55
C SER A 80 -14.32 -32.96 -4.83
N TRP A 81 -14.11 -32.36 -3.66
CA TRP A 81 -12.87 -32.56 -2.87
C TRP A 81 -13.00 -33.72 -1.88
N ASP A 82 -14.24 -34.12 -1.57
CA ASP A 82 -14.55 -35.22 -0.66
C ASP A 82 -14.68 -36.58 -1.37
N GLU A 83 -14.56 -36.60 -2.72
CA GLU A 83 -14.57 -37.79 -3.60
C GLU A 83 -13.16 -38.15 -4.09
#